data_AF-A0A9D6SFH8-F1
#
_entry.id   AF-A0A9D6SFH8-F1
#
_cell.length_a   1.000
_cell.length_b   1.000
_cell.length_c   1.000
_cell.angle_alpha   90.00
_cell.angle_beta   90.00
_cell.angle_gamma   90.00
#
_symmetry.space_group_name_H-M   'P 1'
#
loop_
_entity.id
_entity.type
_entity.pdbx_description
1 polymer ?
#
loop_
_entity_poly.entity_id
_entity_poly.type
_entity_poly.pdbx_seq_one_letter_code
_entity_poly.pdbx_strand_id
1 'polypeptide(L)'
;MRLSQNHCARDDAGRSTGIEPALLWLALLAMLFWVGTPLTADTIFQTNARGKTVVVHSEAIVVRQDDSSIEYKHFELRERRVVKIRLSRGAQTYTVKTSGPEDRRRIVEKWKRFAYTAAITDTAGKQTRLAGLYLDFYPPGGRGSLLESVPPRTALPVMIEGGSTDDIEFSKISGIEFQGERMTLMLTNGHVKQARFLMPTDQPAEARFLGMTDKYDPASPDVFDFGISLDKVKEVRFE
;
A
#
# COMPACT_ATOMS: atom_id res chain seq x y z
N MET A 1 23.46 -4.98 91.14
CA MET A 1 23.58 -4.37 89.79
C MET A 1 23.66 -5.52 88.78
N ARG A 2 22.62 -5.68 87.94
CA ARG A 2 22.47 -6.50 86.71
C ARG A 2 22.88 -8.00 86.69
N LEU A 3 21.85 -8.82 86.96
CA LEU A 3 21.28 -9.96 86.19
C LEU A 3 22.21 -10.97 85.46
N SER A 4 22.08 -12.23 85.90
CA SER A 4 22.47 -13.46 85.20
C SER A 4 21.28 -14.43 85.23
N GLN A 5 21.05 -15.11 84.09
CA GLN A 5 20.31 -16.37 83.87
C GLN A 5 18.77 -16.40 84.08
N ASN A 6 17.98 -16.81 83.06
CA ASN A 6 17.69 -18.21 82.72
C ASN A 6 16.55 -18.41 81.68
N HIS A 7 16.68 -19.51 80.90
CA HIS A 7 15.61 -20.38 80.32
C HIS A 7 14.77 -19.81 79.14
N CYS A 8 14.21 -20.59 78.21
CA CYS A 8 14.37 -21.95 77.69
C CYS A 8 13.44 -22.03 76.44
N ALA A 9 13.77 -22.93 75.51
CA ALA A 9 13.05 -23.38 74.31
C ALA A 9 11.51 -23.19 74.23
N ARG A 10 10.95 -22.96 73.02
CA ARG A 10 10.43 -24.00 72.10
C ARG A 10 9.75 -23.40 70.85
N ASP A 11 9.77 -24.19 69.79
CA ASP A 11 9.22 -24.00 68.44
C ASP A 11 7.73 -23.59 68.39
N ASP A 12 7.32 -22.88 67.32
CA ASP A 12 6.30 -23.43 66.41
C ASP A 12 6.12 -22.62 65.10
N ALA A 13 6.25 -23.37 64.00
CA ALA A 13 5.47 -23.33 62.77
C ALA A 13 4.81 -22.00 62.33
N GLY A 14 5.55 -21.20 61.55
CA GLY A 14 4.99 -20.18 60.65
C GLY A 14 5.11 -20.61 59.20
N ARG A 15 4.10 -21.32 58.70
CA ARG A 15 3.98 -21.84 57.33
C ARG A 15 4.08 -20.71 56.30
N SER A 16 5.26 -20.53 55.71
CA SER A 16 5.46 -19.69 54.52
C SER A 16 4.74 -20.36 53.34
N THR A 17 3.51 -19.95 53.07
CA THR A 17 2.89 -20.20 51.76
C THR A 17 3.55 -19.26 50.75
N GLY A 18 4.75 -19.65 50.33
CA GLY A 18 5.41 -19.06 49.19
C GLY A 18 4.55 -19.34 47.96
N ILE A 19 3.74 -18.37 47.56
CA ILE A 19 3.39 -18.24 46.14
C ILE A 19 4.74 -17.96 45.47
N GLU A 20 5.30 -18.98 44.82
CA GLU A 20 6.59 -18.87 44.16
C GLU A 20 6.55 -17.63 43.24
N PRO A 21 7.51 -16.69 43.35
CA PRO A 21 7.53 -15.52 42.49
C PRO A 21 7.53 -15.92 41.00
N ALA A 22 8.03 -17.12 40.67
CA ALA A 22 8.01 -17.71 39.34
C ALA A 22 6.60 -17.84 38.74
N LEU A 23 5.57 -18.17 39.54
CA LEU A 23 4.18 -18.31 39.06
C LEU A 23 3.52 -16.96 38.77
N LEU A 24 3.87 -15.91 39.53
CA LEU A 24 3.47 -14.53 39.25
C LEU A 24 4.15 -13.97 38.00
N TRP A 25 5.43 -14.29 37.78
CA TRP A 25 6.15 -13.91 36.56
C TRP A 25 5.58 -14.61 35.31
N LEU A 26 5.21 -15.90 35.41
CA LEU A 26 4.57 -16.64 34.32
C LEU A 26 3.17 -16.10 33.99
N ALA A 27 2.40 -15.68 35.00
CA ALA A 27 1.09 -15.03 34.77
C ALA A 27 1.22 -13.63 34.16
N LEU A 28 2.25 -12.86 34.55
CA LEU A 28 2.54 -11.54 33.97
C LEU A 28 3.05 -11.65 32.51
N LEU A 29 3.85 -12.67 32.20
CA LEU A 29 4.28 -13.00 30.83
C LEU A 29 3.12 -13.51 29.98
N ALA A 30 2.20 -14.30 30.53
CA ALA A 30 1.02 -14.77 29.80
C ALA A 30 0.02 -13.65 29.48
N MET A 31 -0.10 -12.61 30.32
CA MET A 31 -0.92 -11.42 30.02
C MET A 31 -0.31 -10.48 28.98
N LEU A 32 1.00 -10.53 28.76
CA LEU A 32 1.67 -9.79 27.68
C LEU A 32 1.48 -10.42 26.29
N PHE A 33 0.92 -11.63 26.21
CA PHE A 33 0.68 -12.33 24.94
C PHE A 33 -0.74 -12.20 24.37
N TRP A 34 -1.59 -11.35 24.95
CA TRP A 34 -2.72 -10.78 24.20
C TRP A 34 -2.27 -9.57 23.37
N VAL A 35 -1.22 -9.78 22.58
CA VAL A 35 -0.96 -8.96 21.41
C VAL A 35 -2.04 -9.34 20.40
N GLY A 36 -3.20 -8.70 20.50
CA GLY A 36 -4.02 -8.50 19.32
C GLY A 36 -3.14 -7.78 18.33
N THR A 37 -2.59 -8.50 17.36
CA THR A 37 -1.83 -7.88 16.27
C THR A 37 -2.73 -6.80 15.67
N PRO A 38 -2.27 -5.54 15.63
CA PRO A 38 -3.12 -4.40 15.36
C PRO A 38 -3.77 -4.59 13.99
N LEU A 39 -5.07 -4.34 13.91
CA LEU A 39 -5.82 -4.43 12.65
C LEU A 39 -5.25 -3.41 11.67
N THR A 40 -4.36 -3.84 10.79
CA THR A 40 -3.83 -3.00 9.72
C THR A 40 -4.85 -3.00 8.59
N ALA A 41 -5.63 -1.92 8.53
CA ALA A 41 -6.72 -1.67 7.58
C ALA A 41 -7.88 -2.69 7.64
N ASP A 42 -8.83 -2.58 6.72
CA ASP A 42 -9.99 -3.45 6.66
C ASP A 42 -9.57 -4.89 6.26
N THR A 43 -10.28 -5.88 6.78
CA THR A 43 -10.08 -7.29 6.42
C THR A 43 -11.39 -7.91 5.94
N ILE A 44 -11.32 -8.60 4.81
CA ILE A 44 -12.46 -9.26 4.18
C ILE A 44 -12.33 -10.77 4.40
N PHE A 45 -13.36 -11.35 4.99
CA PHE A 45 -13.47 -12.77 5.28
C PHE A 45 -14.55 -13.42 4.43
N GLN A 46 -14.38 -14.71 4.16
CA GLN A 46 -15.37 -15.55 3.51
C GLN A 46 -15.59 -16.83 4.32
N THR A 47 -16.85 -17.23 4.47
CA THR A 47 -17.20 -18.57 4.96
C THR A 47 -17.21 -19.53 3.78
N ASN A 48 -16.32 -20.53 3.80
CA ASN A 48 -16.25 -21.53 2.73
C ASN A 48 -17.37 -22.60 2.85
N ALA A 49 -17.46 -23.48 1.86
CA ALA A 49 -18.48 -24.55 1.81
C ALA A 49 -18.44 -25.52 3.00
N ARG A 50 -17.37 -25.53 3.80
CA ARG A 50 -17.23 -26.35 5.02
C ARG A 50 -17.61 -25.57 6.30
N GLY A 51 -18.12 -24.35 6.16
CA GLY A 51 -18.45 -23.48 7.29
C GLY A 51 -17.24 -22.81 7.95
N LYS A 52 -16.04 -22.91 7.38
CA LYS A 52 -14.83 -22.29 7.93
C LYS A 52 -14.65 -20.87 7.38
N THR A 53 -14.47 -19.91 8.28
CA THR A 53 -14.09 -18.53 7.94
C THR A 53 -12.62 -18.46 7.54
N VAL A 54 -12.34 -17.88 6.38
CA VAL A 54 -10.98 -17.66 5.85
C VAL A 54 -10.82 -16.19 5.48
N VAL A 55 -9.59 -15.66 5.60
CA VAL A 55 -9.23 -14.32 5.12
C VAL A 55 -9.11 -14.38 3.60
N VAL A 56 -9.85 -13.51 2.90
CA VAL A 56 -9.75 -13.35 1.45
C VAL A 56 -8.74 -12.26 1.13
N HIS A 57 -8.89 -11.09 1.78
CA HIS A 57 -7.94 -9.99 1.69
C HIS A 57 -7.75 -9.34 3.05
N SER A 58 -6.50 -9.11 3.42
CA SER A 58 -6.08 -8.18 4.46
C SER A 58 -5.56 -6.90 3.82
N GLU A 59 -5.29 -5.87 4.62
CA GLU A 59 -4.67 -4.64 4.12
C GLU A 59 -5.53 -3.97 3.01
N ALA A 60 -6.85 -3.93 3.24
CA ALA A 60 -7.82 -3.35 2.33
C ALA A 60 -8.45 -2.08 2.89
N ILE A 61 -9.05 -1.27 2.03
CA ILE A 61 -9.97 -0.21 2.44
C ILE A 61 -11.28 -0.39 1.69
N VAL A 62 -12.33 -0.80 2.39
CA VAL A 62 -13.67 -0.96 1.82
C VAL A 62 -14.28 0.42 1.59
N VAL A 63 -14.65 0.69 0.34
CA VAL A 63 -15.21 1.96 -0.12
C VAL A 63 -16.70 1.87 -0.42
N ARG A 64 -17.21 0.67 -0.74
CA ARG A 64 -18.65 0.42 -0.90
C ARG A 64 -18.98 -1.02 -0.51
N GLN A 65 -20.12 -1.21 0.15
CA GLN A 65 -20.66 -2.53 0.43
C GLN A 65 -22.18 -2.48 0.27
N ASP A 66 -22.71 -3.40 -0.52
CA ASP A 66 -24.14 -3.61 -0.71
C ASP A 66 -24.46 -5.12 -0.68
N ASP A 67 -25.72 -5.48 -0.89
CA ASP A 67 -26.16 -6.88 -0.85
C ASP A 67 -25.60 -7.72 -2.00
N SER A 68 -25.19 -7.08 -3.10
CA SER A 68 -24.67 -7.76 -4.28
C SER A 68 -23.14 -7.81 -4.34
N SER A 69 -22.45 -6.83 -3.74
CA SER A 69 -21.01 -6.65 -3.92
C SER A 69 -20.30 -5.91 -2.79
N ILE A 70 -19.00 -6.15 -2.67
CA ILE A 70 -18.06 -5.39 -1.84
C ILE A 70 -17.03 -4.76 -2.77
N GLU A 71 -16.89 -3.44 -2.74
CA GLU A 71 -15.83 -2.71 -3.43
C GLU A 71 -14.80 -2.20 -2.43
N TYR A 72 -13.53 -2.44 -2.73
CA TYR A 72 -12.43 -2.07 -1.85
C TYR A 72 -11.16 -1.79 -2.64
N LYS A 73 -10.28 -1.02 -2.01
CA LYS A 73 -8.90 -0.81 -2.45
C LYS A 73 -8.04 -1.84 -1.76
N HIS A 74 -7.22 -2.56 -2.50
CA HIS A 74 -6.26 -3.52 -1.96
C HIS A 74 -4.84 -3.04 -2.21
N PHE A 75 -4.05 -2.94 -1.15
CA PHE A 75 -2.66 -2.48 -1.19
C PHE A 75 -1.74 -3.69 -1.26
N GLU A 76 -1.32 -4.05 -2.48
CA GLU A 76 -0.38 -5.15 -2.71
C GLU A 76 1.05 -4.61 -2.63
N LEU A 77 1.67 -4.80 -1.47
CA LEU A 77 3.02 -4.28 -1.20
C LEU A 77 4.10 -4.97 -2.04
N ARG A 78 3.95 -6.27 -2.34
CA ARG A 78 4.98 -7.02 -3.09
C ARG A 78 5.13 -6.50 -4.51
N GLU A 79 4.00 -6.21 -5.14
CA GLU A 79 3.95 -5.66 -6.50
C GLU A 79 4.05 -4.14 -6.50
N ARG A 80 4.13 -3.52 -5.31
CA ARG A 80 3.98 -2.07 -5.12
C ARG A 80 2.84 -1.59 -5.97
N ARG A 81 1.62 -2.04 -5.67
CA ARG A 81 0.42 -1.76 -6.47
C ARG A 81 -0.78 -1.53 -5.56
N VAL A 82 -1.67 -0.62 -5.94
CA VAL A 82 -2.99 -0.51 -5.32
C VAL A 82 -4.02 -0.75 -6.39
N VAL A 83 -4.94 -1.67 -6.14
CA VAL A 83 -6.00 -2.05 -7.08
C VAL A 83 -7.36 -1.81 -6.45
N LYS A 84 -8.31 -1.36 -7.27
CA LYS A 84 -9.73 -1.35 -6.89
C LYS A 84 -10.33 -2.68 -7.31
N ILE A 85 -10.89 -3.41 -6.34
CA ILE A 85 -11.49 -4.72 -6.56
C ILE A 85 -12.98 -4.63 -6.27
N ARG A 86 -13.78 -5.25 -7.13
CA ARG A 86 -15.20 -5.52 -6.88
C ARG A 86 -15.41 -7.02 -6.69
N LEU A 87 -15.85 -7.39 -5.50
CA LEU A 87 -16.12 -8.77 -5.12
C LEU A 87 -17.63 -9.01 -5.13
N SER A 88 -18.10 -9.85 -6.04
CA SER A 88 -19.50 -10.27 -6.12
C SER A 88 -19.83 -11.23 -4.99
N ARG A 89 -20.91 -10.96 -4.23
CA ARG A 89 -21.28 -11.77 -3.07
C ARG A 89 -21.94 -13.10 -3.47
N GLY A 90 -22.78 -13.10 -4.50
CA GLY A 90 -23.47 -14.31 -4.97
C GLY A 90 -24.10 -15.10 -3.81
N ALA A 91 -23.89 -16.42 -3.78
CA ALA A 91 -24.31 -17.28 -2.67
C ALA A 91 -23.31 -17.34 -1.49
N GLN A 92 -22.20 -16.61 -1.57
CA GLN A 92 -21.12 -16.68 -0.59
C GLN A 92 -21.33 -15.66 0.54
N THR A 93 -21.09 -16.10 1.77
CA THR A 93 -21.16 -15.22 2.94
C THR A 93 -19.81 -14.54 3.15
N TYR A 94 -19.78 -13.23 2.88
CA TYR A 94 -18.65 -12.38 3.19
C TYR A 94 -18.90 -11.59 4.48
N THR A 95 -17.85 -11.38 5.25
CA THR A 95 -17.84 -10.51 6.43
C THR A 95 -16.68 -9.54 6.32
N VAL A 96 -16.96 -8.25 6.52
CA VAL A 96 -15.94 -7.20 6.54
C VAL A 96 -15.69 -6.80 7.98
N LYS A 97 -14.43 -6.83 8.40
CA LYS A 97 -13.98 -6.18 9.62
C LYS A 97 -13.36 -4.84 9.23
N THR A 98 -14.13 -3.77 9.41
CA THR A 98 -13.68 -2.42 9.12
C THR A 98 -12.75 -1.91 10.21
N SER A 99 -11.75 -1.16 9.79
CA SER A 99 -10.78 -0.48 10.64
C SER A 99 -11.14 1.00 10.80
N GLY A 100 -10.54 1.65 11.79
CA GLY A 100 -10.75 3.07 12.02
C GLY A 100 -10.08 3.96 10.97
N PRO A 101 -10.45 5.25 10.85
CA PRO A 101 -9.80 6.19 9.94
C PRO A 101 -8.27 6.28 10.10
N GLU A 102 -7.77 6.15 11.32
CA GLU A 102 -6.32 6.16 11.59
C GLU A 102 -5.59 4.94 11.01
N ASP A 103 -6.21 3.76 11.06
CA ASP A 103 -5.60 2.54 10.52
C ASP A 103 -5.58 2.58 8.99
N ARG A 104 -6.64 3.13 8.39
CA ARG A 104 -6.73 3.40 6.95
C ARG A 104 -5.69 4.43 6.49
N ARG A 105 -5.44 5.48 7.28
CA ARG A 105 -4.31 6.40 7.02
C ARG A 105 -2.97 5.67 7.11
N ARG A 106 -2.79 4.85 8.14
CA ARG A 106 -1.52 4.14 8.38
C ARG A 106 -1.13 3.21 7.26
N ILE A 107 -2.08 2.48 6.67
CA ILE A 107 -1.78 1.61 5.52
C ILE A 107 -1.39 2.42 4.28
N VAL A 108 -2.04 3.55 4.02
CA VAL A 108 -1.67 4.46 2.93
C VAL A 108 -0.26 4.97 3.14
N GLU A 109 0.06 5.47 4.34
CA GLU A 109 1.40 5.96 4.66
C GLU A 109 2.47 4.86 4.62
N LYS A 110 2.13 3.64 5.06
CA LYS A 110 3.01 2.46 4.89
C LYS A 110 3.28 2.22 3.41
N TRP A 111 2.26 2.24 2.56
CA TRP A 111 2.42 2.01 1.14
C TRP A 111 3.22 3.11 0.44
N LYS A 112 2.97 4.40 0.76
CA LYS A 112 3.70 5.54 0.19
C LYS A 112 5.22 5.41 0.39
N ARG A 113 5.67 4.81 1.49
CA ARG A 113 7.10 4.57 1.78
C ARG A 113 7.77 3.56 0.83
N PHE A 114 7.01 2.64 0.24
CA PHE A 114 7.54 1.62 -0.67
C PHE A 114 7.29 1.95 -2.15
N ALA A 115 6.33 2.83 -2.40
CA ALA A 115 5.94 3.22 -3.74
C ALA A 115 6.97 4.14 -4.42
N TYR A 116 6.92 4.20 -5.75
CA TYR A 116 7.69 5.19 -6.50
C TYR A 116 7.17 6.59 -6.18
N THR A 117 8.06 7.47 -5.75
CA THR A 117 7.77 8.87 -5.47
C THR A 117 8.40 9.72 -6.56
N ALA A 118 7.64 10.69 -7.06
CA ALA A 118 8.13 11.61 -8.06
C ALA A 118 7.47 12.98 -7.94
N ALA A 119 8.19 14.01 -8.37
CA ALA A 119 7.63 15.31 -8.67
C ALA A 119 7.33 15.41 -10.17
N ILE A 120 6.09 15.75 -10.52
CA ILE A 120 5.68 16.01 -11.90
C ILE A 120 5.54 17.51 -12.09
N THR A 121 6.20 18.06 -13.09
CA THR A 121 5.99 19.42 -13.57
C THR A 121 5.14 19.37 -14.83
N ASP A 122 3.98 20.02 -14.82
CA ASP A 122 3.14 20.13 -16.02
C ASP A 122 3.66 21.20 -17.00
N THR A 123 3.07 21.25 -18.19
CA THR A 123 3.41 22.24 -19.22
C THR A 123 3.11 23.69 -18.81
N ALA A 124 2.26 23.91 -17.80
CA ALA A 124 2.00 25.22 -17.20
C ALA A 124 3.03 25.57 -16.10
N GLY A 125 3.95 24.66 -15.78
CA GLY A 125 4.99 24.84 -14.76
C GLY A 125 4.55 24.51 -13.34
N LYS A 126 3.34 24.00 -13.13
CA LYS A 126 2.88 23.56 -11.80
C LYS A 126 3.57 22.24 -11.46
N GLN A 127 4.23 22.23 -10.31
CA GLN A 127 4.84 21.02 -9.75
C GLN A 127 3.88 20.34 -8.78
N THR A 128 3.73 19.02 -8.89
CA THR A 128 2.95 18.18 -7.98
C THR A 128 3.78 16.98 -7.55
N ARG A 129 3.98 16.81 -6.25
CA ARG A 129 4.63 15.63 -5.69
C ARG A 129 3.62 14.51 -5.51
N LEU A 130 4.00 13.31 -5.94
CA LEU A 130 3.16 12.12 -5.94
C LEU A 130 3.91 10.98 -5.28
N ALA A 131 3.23 10.26 -4.41
CA ALA A 131 3.60 8.91 -4.02
C ALA A 131 2.78 7.93 -4.84
N GLY A 132 3.32 6.74 -5.14
CA GLY A 132 2.52 5.78 -5.89
C GLY A 132 2.44 6.02 -7.37
N LEU A 133 3.52 6.47 -7.98
CA LEU A 133 3.50 6.77 -9.41
C LEU A 133 3.26 5.49 -10.23
N TYR A 134 2.23 5.53 -11.09
CA TYR A 134 1.99 4.55 -12.16
C TYR A 134 1.78 5.24 -13.48
N LEU A 135 2.03 4.48 -14.54
CA LEU A 135 1.55 4.75 -15.88
C LEU A 135 0.32 3.89 -16.16
N ASP A 136 -0.80 4.51 -16.53
CA ASP A 136 -2.04 3.82 -16.87
C ASP A 136 -2.60 4.33 -18.21
N PHE A 137 -3.52 3.57 -18.82
CA PHE A 137 -3.96 3.76 -20.19
C PHE A 137 -5.48 3.87 -20.25
N TYR A 138 -5.99 4.97 -20.82
CA TYR A 138 -7.41 5.27 -20.88
C TYR A 138 -7.88 5.31 -22.34
N PRO A 139 -9.13 4.93 -22.66
CA PRO A 139 -9.70 5.25 -23.97
C PRO A 139 -9.68 6.76 -24.22
N PRO A 140 -9.53 7.25 -25.47
CA PRO A 140 -9.55 8.67 -25.77
C PRO A 140 -10.85 9.33 -25.32
N GLY A 141 -10.75 10.38 -24.50
CA GLY A 141 -11.91 11.08 -23.93
C GLY A 141 -12.73 10.26 -22.91
N GLY A 142 -12.29 9.04 -22.58
CA GLY A 142 -13.02 8.10 -21.73
C GLY A 142 -12.90 8.38 -20.22
N ARG A 143 -13.89 7.90 -19.47
CA ARG A 143 -13.81 7.69 -18.03
C ARG A 143 -13.55 6.20 -17.78
N GLY A 144 -12.43 5.87 -17.14
CA GLY A 144 -12.03 4.49 -16.82
C GLY A 144 -10.76 4.06 -17.56
N SER A 145 -9.86 3.37 -16.84
CA SER A 145 -8.66 2.76 -17.44
C SER A 145 -9.07 1.52 -18.25
N LEU A 146 -8.25 1.15 -19.24
CA LEU A 146 -8.32 -0.11 -20.00
C LEU A 146 -7.97 -1.32 -19.11
N LEU A 147 -8.57 -1.41 -17.92
CA LEU A 147 -8.25 -2.34 -16.84
C LEU A 147 -8.45 -3.82 -17.22
N GLU A 148 -9.00 -4.12 -18.40
CA GLU A 148 -9.13 -5.50 -18.90
C GLU A 148 -8.00 -5.93 -19.85
N SER A 149 -7.28 -5.00 -20.50
CA SER A 149 -6.32 -5.36 -21.57
C SER A 149 -4.89 -4.85 -21.35
N VAL A 150 -4.69 -3.72 -20.66
CA VAL A 150 -3.36 -3.18 -20.38
C VAL A 150 -3.25 -2.81 -18.91
N PRO A 151 -2.48 -3.56 -18.09
CA PRO A 151 -2.36 -3.26 -16.68
C PRO A 151 -1.58 -1.95 -16.46
N PRO A 152 -1.88 -1.19 -15.39
CA PRO A 152 -1.03 -0.09 -14.94
C PRO A 152 0.41 -0.57 -14.71
N ARG A 153 1.39 0.27 -15.07
CA ARG A 153 2.81 -0.07 -15.12
C ARG A 153 3.65 0.81 -14.20
N THR A 154 4.75 0.25 -13.71
CA THR A 154 5.85 0.96 -13.04
C THR A 154 7.09 1.08 -13.94
N ALA A 155 6.88 0.98 -15.26
CA ALA A 155 7.90 1.04 -16.28
C ALA A 155 7.40 1.87 -17.46
N LEU A 156 8.34 2.46 -18.19
CA LEU A 156 8.08 3.29 -19.35
C LEU A 156 8.42 2.53 -20.64
N PRO A 157 7.42 2.15 -21.45
CA PRO A 157 7.65 1.59 -22.78
C PRO A 157 8.20 2.67 -23.70
N VAL A 158 9.37 2.42 -24.28
CA VAL A 158 10.07 3.41 -25.09
C VAL A 158 10.75 2.83 -26.32
N MET A 159 10.89 3.68 -27.33
CA MET A 159 11.78 3.47 -28.46
C MET A 159 13.00 4.36 -28.25
N ILE A 160 14.15 3.75 -27.99
CA ILE A 160 15.42 4.44 -27.85
C ILE A 160 15.89 4.89 -29.23
N GLU A 161 16.45 6.10 -29.33
CA GLU A 161 17.09 6.54 -30.58
C GLU A 161 18.17 5.52 -31.01
N GLY A 162 18.09 5.06 -32.26
CA GLY A 162 18.84 3.90 -32.75
C GLY A 162 17.98 2.64 -32.97
N GLY A 163 16.70 2.68 -32.62
CA GLY A 163 15.69 1.71 -33.07
C GLY A 163 15.41 0.55 -32.10
N SER A 164 16.05 0.53 -30.94
CA SER A 164 15.75 -0.48 -29.91
C SER A 164 14.48 -0.09 -29.14
N THR A 165 13.58 -1.06 -28.95
CA THR A 165 12.46 -0.94 -28.01
C THR A 165 12.87 -1.47 -26.65
N ASP A 166 12.43 -0.83 -25.56
CA ASP A 166 12.76 -1.23 -24.19
C ASP A 166 11.62 -0.83 -23.23
N ASP A 167 11.49 -1.55 -22.12
CA ASP A 167 10.60 -1.19 -21.00
C ASP A 167 11.50 -0.77 -19.82
N ILE A 168 11.63 0.54 -19.61
CA ILE A 168 12.54 1.07 -18.59
C ILE A 168 11.78 1.27 -17.28
N GLU A 169 12.06 0.40 -16.31
CA GLU A 169 11.54 0.51 -14.94
C GLU A 169 11.78 1.88 -14.31
N PHE A 170 10.80 2.42 -13.58
CA PHE A 170 10.92 3.70 -12.87
C PHE A 170 12.09 3.71 -11.89
N SER A 171 12.42 2.55 -11.29
CA SER A 171 13.61 2.41 -10.43
C SER A 171 14.96 2.70 -11.11
N LYS A 172 14.99 2.69 -12.44
CA LYS A 172 16.19 2.97 -13.25
C LYS A 172 16.23 4.39 -13.78
N ILE A 173 15.18 5.19 -13.54
CA ILE A 173 15.02 6.54 -14.06
C ILE A 173 15.13 7.52 -12.90
N SER A 174 16.02 8.51 -13.01
CA SER A 174 16.10 9.64 -12.07
C SER A 174 15.26 10.83 -12.56
N GLY A 175 15.08 10.96 -13.88
CA GLY A 175 14.15 11.94 -14.42
C GLY A 175 13.79 11.72 -15.87
N ILE A 176 12.72 12.39 -16.29
CA ILE A 176 12.20 12.40 -17.65
C ILE A 176 11.95 13.86 -18.02
N GLU A 177 12.44 14.28 -19.17
CA GLU A 177 12.07 15.57 -19.77
C GLU A 177 11.35 15.30 -21.08
N PHE A 178 10.17 15.88 -21.24
CA PHE A 178 9.32 15.71 -22.42
C PHE A 178 9.48 16.91 -23.37
N GLN A 179 9.66 16.62 -24.65
CA GLN A 179 9.82 17.59 -25.74
C GLN A 179 8.98 17.12 -26.95
N GLY A 180 7.68 17.38 -26.89
CA GLY A 180 6.73 16.85 -27.87
C GLY A 180 6.70 15.31 -27.80
N GLU A 181 6.95 14.64 -28.93
CA GLU A 181 6.99 13.18 -29.00
C GLU A 181 8.30 12.56 -28.49
N ARG A 182 9.32 13.38 -28.26
CA ARG A 182 10.61 12.94 -27.75
C ARG A 182 10.69 13.13 -26.26
N MET A 183 11.50 12.30 -25.63
CA MET A 183 11.85 12.43 -24.23
C MET A 183 13.33 12.20 -24.01
N THR A 184 13.89 12.92 -23.06
CA THR A 184 15.20 12.66 -22.50
C THR A 184 15.03 11.91 -21.19
N LEU A 185 15.55 10.68 -21.14
CA LEU A 185 15.57 9.85 -19.94
C LEU A 185 16.92 10.00 -19.26
N MET A 186 16.90 10.53 -18.05
CA MET A 186 18.05 10.52 -17.15
C MET A 186 17.95 9.28 -16.29
N LEU A 187 18.94 8.39 -16.41
CA LEU A 187 18.96 7.13 -15.68
C LEU A 187 19.70 7.29 -14.34
N THR A 188 19.36 6.45 -13.37
CA THR A 188 19.98 6.46 -12.03
C THR A 188 21.47 6.11 -12.07
N ASN A 189 21.92 5.44 -13.13
CA ASN A 189 23.34 5.14 -13.36
C ASN A 189 24.12 6.27 -14.07
N GLY A 190 23.52 7.45 -14.23
CA GLY A 190 24.14 8.63 -14.84
C GLY A 190 24.09 8.68 -16.37
N HIS A 191 23.62 7.63 -17.04
CA HIS A 191 23.43 7.66 -18.50
C HIS A 191 22.20 8.49 -18.87
N VAL A 192 22.26 9.11 -20.05
CA VAL A 192 21.15 9.81 -20.66
C VAL A 192 20.76 9.10 -21.95
N LYS A 193 19.47 8.80 -22.11
CA LYS A 193 18.92 8.21 -23.34
C LYS A 193 17.91 9.17 -23.97
N GLN A 194 18.04 9.39 -25.27
CA GLN A 194 16.97 9.98 -26.06
C GLN A 194 16.01 8.87 -26.50
N ALA A 195 14.71 9.11 -26.34
CA ALA A 195 13.70 8.12 -26.63
C ALA A 195 12.37 8.75 -27.07
N ARG A 196 11.45 7.91 -27.52
CA ARG A 196 10.03 8.24 -27.72
C ARG A 196 9.17 7.28 -26.93
N PHE A 197 8.00 7.75 -26.51
CA PHE A 197 7.05 6.90 -25.81
C PHE A 197 6.45 5.89 -26.78
N LEU A 198 6.32 4.64 -26.35
CA LEU A 198 5.63 3.61 -27.12
C LEU A 198 4.33 3.26 -26.44
N MET A 199 3.21 3.45 -27.15
CA MET A 199 1.93 2.95 -26.68
C MET A 199 1.97 1.42 -26.70
N PRO A 200 1.73 0.72 -25.58
CA PRO A 200 1.79 -0.74 -25.52
C PRO A 200 0.54 -1.43 -26.07
N THR A 201 -0.27 -0.71 -26.85
CA THR A 201 -1.51 -1.17 -27.46
C THR A 201 -1.67 -0.51 -28.83
N ASP A 202 -2.29 -1.24 -29.75
CA ASP A 202 -2.71 -0.77 -31.08
C ASP A 202 -4.07 -0.06 -31.03
N GLN A 203 -4.81 -0.21 -29.93
CA GLN A 203 -6.05 0.50 -29.70
C GLN A 203 -5.78 1.98 -29.38
N PRO A 204 -6.65 2.90 -29.82
CA PRO A 204 -6.58 4.29 -29.40
C PRO A 204 -6.57 4.38 -27.86
N ALA A 205 -5.57 5.03 -27.30
CA ALA A 205 -5.41 5.20 -25.86
C ALA A 205 -4.68 6.51 -25.51
N GLU A 206 -4.95 7.02 -24.32
CA GLU A 206 -4.25 8.13 -23.67
C GLU A 206 -3.47 7.58 -22.47
N ALA A 207 -2.16 7.78 -22.48
CA ALA A 207 -1.31 7.37 -21.37
C ALA A 207 -1.29 8.47 -20.29
N ARG A 208 -1.47 8.07 -19.03
CA ARG A 208 -1.51 8.99 -17.89
C ARG A 208 -0.57 8.56 -16.78
N PHE A 209 0.11 9.53 -16.18
CA PHE A 209 0.67 9.34 -14.84
C PHE A 209 -0.43 9.47 -13.80
N LEU A 210 -0.54 8.47 -12.92
CA LEU A 210 -1.43 8.45 -11.78
C LEU A 210 -0.62 8.42 -10.48
N GLY A 211 -1.19 8.94 -9.39
CA GLY A 211 -0.55 8.89 -8.09
C GLY A 211 -1.41 9.44 -6.97
N MET A 212 -0.91 9.32 -5.74
CA MET A 212 -1.50 9.92 -4.55
C MET A 212 -0.76 11.21 -4.20
N THR A 213 -1.49 12.31 -4.05
CA THR A 213 -0.95 13.55 -3.49
C THR A 213 -0.86 13.46 -1.96
N ASP A 214 -0.22 14.44 -1.33
CA ASP A 214 -0.22 14.59 0.13
C ASP A 214 -1.64 14.84 0.69
N LYS A 215 -2.59 15.25 -0.15
CA LYS A 215 -3.99 15.49 0.22
C LYS A 215 -4.90 14.28 0.00
N TYR A 216 -4.34 13.15 -0.42
CA TYR A 216 -5.11 11.94 -0.69
C TYR A 216 -5.94 11.50 0.52
N ASP A 217 -7.25 11.33 0.31
CA ASP A 217 -8.18 10.83 1.32
C ASP A 217 -8.32 9.31 1.23
N PRO A 218 -7.91 8.53 2.26
CA PRO A 218 -8.12 7.09 2.29
C PRO A 218 -9.60 6.69 2.21
N ALA A 219 -10.56 7.55 2.55
CA ALA A 219 -11.98 7.26 2.40
C ALA A 219 -12.51 7.46 0.96
N SER A 220 -11.72 8.12 0.09
CA SER A 220 -12.09 8.29 -1.33
C SER A 220 -12.34 6.94 -2.00
N PRO A 221 -13.37 6.83 -2.87
CA PRO A 221 -13.61 5.62 -3.66
C PRO A 221 -12.51 5.36 -4.71
N ASP A 222 -11.66 6.35 -4.98
CA ASP A 222 -10.60 6.27 -5.98
C ASP A 222 -9.26 5.87 -5.36
N VAL A 223 -8.47 5.12 -6.12
CA VAL A 223 -7.12 4.71 -5.72
C VAL A 223 -6.15 5.89 -5.79
N PHE A 224 -6.33 6.77 -6.78
CA PHE A 224 -5.47 7.92 -7.03
C PHE A 224 -6.32 9.19 -7.06
N ASP A 225 -5.85 10.25 -6.42
CA ASP A 225 -6.46 11.59 -6.46
C ASP A 225 -5.78 12.52 -7.49
N PHE A 226 -4.73 12.01 -8.15
CA PHE A 226 -4.04 12.70 -9.22
C PHE A 226 -3.99 11.85 -10.49
N GLY A 227 -4.21 12.51 -11.63
CA GLY A 227 -3.99 11.95 -12.95
C GLY A 227 -3.65 13.04 -13.97
N ILE A 228 -2.62 12.84 -14.78
CA ILE A 228 -2.23 13.76 -15.85
C ILE A 228 -1.80 12.97 -17.09
N SER A 229 -2.24 13.45 -18.26
CA SER A 229 -1.83 12.88 -19.54
C SER A 229 -0.39 13.23 -19.87
N LEU A 230 0.33 12.30 -20.51
CA LEU A 230 1.76 12.48 -20.84
C LEU A 230 2.03 13.70 -21.71
N ASP A 231 1.11 14.08 -22.61
CA ASP A 231 1.21 15.29 -23.45
C ASP A 231 1.15 16.60 -22.65
N LYS A 232 0.69 16.55 -21.40
CA LYS A 232 0.63 17.69 -20.47
C LYS A 232 1.77 17.68 -19.46
N VAL A 233 2.66 16.71 -19.51
CA VAL A 233 3.82 16.63 -18.63
C VAL A 233 5.02 17.26 -19.32
N LYS A 234 5.70 18.15 -18.60
CA LYS A 234 6.98 18.72 -19.03
C LYS A 234 8.14 17.90 -18.50
N GLU A 235 8.05 17.50 -17.23
CA GLU A 235 9.16 16.89 -16.51
C GLU A 235 8.66 15.96 -15.40
N VAL A 236 9.40 14.89 -15.16
CA VAL A 236 9.25 14.00 -14.00
C VAL A 236 10.60 13.86 -13.32
N ARG A 237 10.64 14.01 -11.99
CA ARG A 237 11.83 13.79 -11.17
C ARG A 237 11.52 12.71 -10.13
N PHE A 238 12.22 11.60 -10.19
CA PHE A 238 12.07 10.49 -9.25
C PHE A 238 12.95 10.70 -8.02
N GLU A 239 12.48 10.23 -6.87
CA GLU A 239 13.17 10.29 -5.57
C GLU A 239 13.83 8.96 -5.17
#